data_AF-A0A838T578-F1
#
_entry.id   AF-A0A838T578-F1
#
_cell.length_a   1.000
_cell.length_b   1.000
_cell.length_c   1.000
_cell.angle_alpha   90.00
_cell.angle_beta   90.00
_cell.angle_gamma   90.00
#
_symmetry.space_group_name_H-M   'P 1'
#
loop_
_entity.id
_entity.type
_entity.pdbx_description
1 polymer ?
#
loop_
_entity_poly.entity_id
_entity_poly.type
_entity_poly.pdbx_seq_one_letter_code
_entity_poly.pdbx_strand_id
1 'polypeptide(L)'
;MRLKKTIILNEVTITESTPDQYISSIRPFKTEIISSEGLKNNACCNLSESFESNPTVDVSYSDAVTGAKQIQLLGLAGRYAQVLTDVLPTFRGLNLTYGLNSIPGPWIESIKIRELEVFQMVMNL
;
A
#
# COMPACT_ATOMS: atom_id res chain seq x y z
N MET A 1 33.09 -20.51 -51.72
CA MET A 1 32.98 -19.45 -50.71
C MET A 1 31.82 -19.82 -49.76
N ARG A 2 32.11 -20.12 -48.49
CA ARG A 2 31.13 -20.59 -47.48
C ARG A 2 30.48 -19.39 -46.78
N LEU A 3 29.16 -19.23 -46.88
CA LEU A 3 28.42 -18.25 -46.07
C LEU A 3 27.94 -18.95 -44.78
N LYS A 4 28.37 -18.40 -43.63
CA LYS A 4 28.04 -18.89 -42.29
C LYS A 4 26.69 -18.34 -41.81
N LYS A 5 25.86 -19.27 -41.34
CA LYS A 5 24.68 -19.22 -40.45
C LYS A 5 24.14 -17.82 -40.05
N THR A 6 22.92 -17.55 -40.47
CA THR A 6 22.01 -16.53 -39.90
C THR A 6 21.65 -16.92 -38.46
N ILE A 7 21.88 -16.01 -37.51
CA ILE A 7 21.40 -16.12 -36.13
C ILE A 7 20.03 -15.49 -36.09
N ILE A 8 19.00 -16.28 -35.81
CA ILE A 8 17.64 -15.81 -35.57
C ILE A 8 17.59 -15.47 -34.07
N LEU A 9 17.38 -14.20 -33.75
CA LEU A 9 17.23 -13.73 -32.37
C LEU A 9 15.78 -13.96 -31.94
N ASN A 10 15.59 -14.57 -30.78
CA ASN A 10 14.26 -14.71 -30.18
C ASN A 10 13.82 -13.34 -29.62
N GLU A 11 12.57 -12.99 -29.87
CA GLU A 11 11.92 -11.83 -29.27
C GLU A 11 11.85 -12.03 -27.75
N VAL A 12 12.40 -11.08 -26.99
CA VAL A 12 12.30 -11.05 -25.54
C VAL A 12 11.15 -10.12 -25.19
N THR A 13 9.98 -10.70 -24.93
CA THR A 13 8.85 -9.96 -24.36
C THR A 13 9.16 -9.69 -22.89
N ILE A 14 9.48 -8.44 -22.56
CA ILE A 14 9.56 -8.00 -21.17
C ILE A 14 8.12 -7.86 -20.70
N THR A 15 7.58 -8.88 -20.04
CA THR A 15 6.36 -8.74 -19.26
C THR A 15 6.70 -7.95 -18.01
N GLU A 16 6.29 -6.68 -17.96
CA GLU A 16 6.39 -5.86 -16.77
C GLU A 16 5.51 -6.51 -15.69
N SER A 17 6.13 -7.16 -14.70
CA SER A 17 5.42 -7.59 -13.50
C SER A 17 5.48 -6.44 -12.51
N THR A 18 4.35 -5.84 -12.20
CA THR A 18 4.28 -4.85 -11.12
C THR A 18 4.51 -5.57 -9.80
N PRO A 19 5.58 -5.28 -9.06
CA PRO A 19 5.79 -5.89 -7.77
C PRO A 19 4.64 -5.49 -6.82
N ASP A 20 4.19 -6.45 -6.00
CA ASP A 20 3.17 -6.27 -4.96
C ASP A 20 3.40 -5.02 -4.10
N GLN A 21 4.68 -4.72 -3.85
CA GLN A 21 5.12 -3.56 -3.10
C GLN A 21 6.49 -3.09 -3.62
N TYR A 22 6.67 -1.78 -3.78
CA TYR A 22 7.97 -1.20 -4.10
C TYR A 22 8.13 0.23 -3.59
N ILE A 23 9.38 0.62 -3.37
CA ILE A 23 9.75 1.99 -3.01
C ILE A 23 10.20 2.72 -4.29
N SER A 24 9.57 3.85 -4.58
CA SER A 24 9.90 4.65 -5.75
C SER A 24 11.14 5.52 -5.49
N SER A 25 12.26 5.18 -6.13
CA SER A 25 13.50 5.98 -6.10
C SER A 25 13.47 7.24 -6.98
N ILE A 26 12.42 7.39 -7.81
CA ILE A 26 12.25 8.54 -8.72
C ILE A 26 11.67 9.74 -7.98
N ARG A 27 10.89 9.51 -6.93
CA ARG A 27 10.26 10.61 -6.17
C ARG A 27 11.27 11.20 -5.17
N PRO A 28 11.25 12.54 -4.97
CA PRO A 28 12.16 13.20 -4.04
C PRO A 28 11.92 12.85 -2.57
N PHE A 29 10.74 12.31 -2.26
CA PHE A 29 10.35 11.84 -0.93
C PHE A 29 10.15 10.33 -0.96
N LYS A 30 10.48 9.66 0.17
CA LYS A 30 10.25 8.22 0.33
C LYS A 30 8.78 7.94 0.04
N THR A 31 8.54 7.29 -1.09
CA THR A 31 7.21 6.93 -1.56
C THR A 31 7.16 5.45 -1.76
N GLU A 32 6.43 4.78 -0.90
CA GLU A 32 6.16 3.37 -1.01
C GLU A 32 4.80 3.14 -1.63
N ILE A 33 4.73 2.20 -2.57
CA ILE A 33 3.54 1.90 -3.35
C ILE A 33 3.22 0.43 -3.11
N ILE A 34 2.02 0.18 -2.61
CA ILE A 34 1.44 -1.15 -2.43
C ILE A 34 0.35 -1.30 -3.47
N SER A 35 0.45 -2.30 -4.34
CA SER A 35 -0.56 -2.59 -5.36
C SER A 35 -1.74 -3.35 -4.76
N SER A 36 -2.87 -3.37 -5.47
CA SER A 36 -4.04 -4.18 -5.11
C SER A 36 -3.70 -5.67 -4.95
N GLU A 37 -2.74 -6.18 -5.72
CA GLU A 37 -2.26 -7.57 -5.62
C GLU A 37 -1.54 -7.82 -4.29
N GLY A 38 -0.67 -6.90 -3.86
CA GLY A 38 -0.04 -6.94 -2.53
C GLY A 38 -1.02 -6.82 -1.38
N LEU A 39 -2.10 -6.04 -1.55
CA LEU A 39 -3.17 -5.94 -0.54
C LEU A 39 -4.04 -7.20 -0.50
N LYS A 40 -4.26 -7.84 -1.65
CA LYS A 40 -5.11 -9.02 -1.81
C LYS A 40 -4.45 -10.31 -1.37
N ASN A 41 -3.12 -10.41 -1.49
CA ASN A 41 -2.35 -11.56 -1.01
C ASN A 41 -2.48 -11.77 0.51
N ASN A 42 -2.86 -10.72 1.26
CA ASN A 42 -2.84 -10.71 2.72
C ASN A 42 -4.19 -10.34 3.38
N ALA A 43 -5.31 -10.33 2.64
CA ALA A 43 -6.62 -9.93 3.17
C ALA A 43 -7.69 -11.01 2.99
N CYS A 44 -8.32 -11.43 4.09
CA CYS A 44 -9.49 -12.30 4.05
C CYS A 44 -10.80 -11.51 4.19
N CYS A 45 -10.84 -10.46 5.02
CA CYS A 45 -12.10 -9.82 5.43
C CYS A 45 -12.08 -8.28 5.53
N ASN A 46 -10.94 -7.65 5.82
CA ASN A 46 -10.87 -6.19 6.02
C ASN A 46 -9.50 -5.64 5.60
N LEU A 47 -9.44 -4.32 5.38
CA LEU A 47 -8.21 -3.64 5.03
C LEU A 47 -7.15 -3.68 6.14
N SER A 48 -7.57 -3.75 7.41
CA SER A 48 -6.63 -3.74 8.55
C SER A 48 -5.71 -4.97 8.58
N GLU A 49 -6.22 -6.14 8.19
CA GLU A 49 -5.46 -7.38 8.13
C GLU A 49 -4.41 -7.37 7.01
N SER A 50 -4.71 -6.69 5.89
CA SER A 50 -3.78 -6.52 4.77
C SER A 50 -2.45 -5.87 5.15
N PHE A 51 -2.42 -5.14 6.27
CA PHE A 51 -1.24 -4.40 6.71
C PHE A 51 -0.44 -5.09 7.81
N GLU A 52 -0.92 -6.18 8.43
CA GLU A 52 -0.20 -6.83 9.53
C GLU A 52 1.18 -7.40 9.11
N SER A 53 1.34 -7.73 7.83
CA SER A 53 2.60 -8.22 7.25
C SER A 53 3.45 -7.13 6.59
N ASN A 54 3.02 -5.87 6.62
CA ASN A 54 3.71 -4.79 5.93
C ASN A 54 4.78 -4.17 6.86
N PRO A 55 6.02 -3.96 6.40
CA PRO A 55 7.08 -3.40 7.24
C PRO A 55 6.90 -1.90 7.55
N THR A 56 6.10 -1.18 6.78
CA THR A 56 5.92 0.28 6.90
C THR A 56 4.61 0.66 7.58
N VAL A 57 3.54 -0.09 7.31
CA VAL A 57 2.24 0.11 7.93
C VAL A 57 2.06 -0.96 8.99
N ASP A 58 1.89 -0.54 10.23
CA ASP A 58 1.53 -1.40 11.34
C ASP A 58 0.07 -1.11 11.75
N VAL A 59 -0.61 -2.10 12.31
CA VAL A 59 -1.97 -1.99 12.80
C VAL A 59 -1.99 -2.34 14.27
N SER A 60 -2.30 -1.35 15.09
CA SER A 60 -2.38 -1.48 16.54
C SER A 60 -3.83 -1.51 17.00
N TYR A 61 -4.14 -2.34 18.01
CA TYR A 61 -5.43 -2.28 18.67
C TYR A 61 -5.47 -1.06 19.58
N SER A 62 -6.28 -0.07 19.20
CA SER A 62 -6.55 1.07 20.08
C SER A 62 -7.49 0.70 21.23
N ASP A 63 -8.33 -0.32 21.04
CA ASP A 63 -9.17 -0.90 22.09
C ASP A 63 -9.39 -2.39 21.83
N ALA A 64 -8.86 -3.23 22.73
CA ALA A 64 -8.95 -4.68 22.64
C ALA A 64 -10.36 -5.23 22.95
N VAL A 65 -11.22 -4.47 23.64
CA VAL A 65 -12.57 -4.91 24.00
C VAL A 65 -13.54 -4.66 22.86
N THR A 66 -13.46 -3.49 22.22
CA THR A 66 -14.30 -3.18 21.05
C THR A 66 -13.70 -3.65 19.72
N GLY A 67 -12.46 -4.17 19.74
CA GLY A 67 -11.76 -4.61 18.53
C GLY A 67 -11.41 -3.46 17.59
N ALA A 68 -11.31 -2.24 18.12
CA ALA A 68 -11.01 -1.06 17.33
C ALA A 68 -9.52 -1.05 16.94
N LYS A 69 -9.25 -0.88 15.65
CA LYS A 69 -7.92 -0.96 15.05
C LYS A 69 -7.51 0.40 14.49
N GLN A 70 -6.31 0.84 14.85
CA GLN A 70 -5.71 2.07 14.39
C GLN A 70 -4.42 1.76 13.63
N ILE A 71 -4.28 2.33 12.43
CA ILE A 71 -3.00 2.28 11.70
C ILE A 71 -1.94 3.16 12.36
N GLN A 72 -0.73 2.65 12.27
CA GLN A 72 0.48 3.27 12.74
C GLN A 72 1.50 3.19 11.61
N LEU A 73 2.00 4.33 11.15
CA LEU A 73 2.98 4.38 10.08
C LEU A 73 4.36 4.49 10.71
N LEU A 74 5.22 3.48 10.53
CA LEU A 74 6.56 3.42 11.14
C LEU A 74 6.58 3.72 12.65
N GLY A 75 5.60 3.22 13.40
CA GLY A 75 5.50 3.51 14.83
C GLY A 75 4.84 4.86 15.19
N LEU A 76 4.33 5.63 14.23
CA LEU A 76 3.59 6.87 14.48
C LEU A 76 2.09 6.69 14.32
N ALA A 77 1.35 6.93 15.40
CA ALA A 77 -0.10 6.78 15.44
C ALA A 77 -0.83 7.91 14.68
N GLY A 78 -2.04 7.63 14.18
CA GLY A 78 -2.96 8.47 13.39
C GLY A 78 -3.17 9.98 13.70
N ARG A 79 -2.53 10.56 14.73
CA ARG A 79 -2.39 12.02 14.86
C ARG A 79 -1.27 12.55 13.93
N TYR A 80 -0.24 11.74 13.71
CA TYR A 80 0.93 12.05 12.90
C TYR A 80 0.88 11.40 11.51
N ALA A 81 -0.19 10.64 11.25
CA ALA A 81 -0.47 9.98 9.99
C ALA A 81 -1.82 10.47 9.46
N GLN A 82 -1.83 11.02 8.26
CA GLN A 82 -3.04 11.44 7.56
C GLN A 82 -3.40 10.40 6.50
N VAL A 83 -4.66 9.99 6.49
CA VAL A 83 -5.19 9.09 5.45
C VAL A 83 -6.09 9.86 4.50
N LEU A 84 -5.86 9.66 3.22
CA LEU A 84 -6.56 10.28 2.12
C LEU A 84 -7.18 9.18 1.26
N THR A 85 -8.46 9.26 0.93
CA THR A 85 -9.10 8.46 -0.11
C THR A 85 -9.32 9.34 -1.32
N ASP A 86 -8.80 8.97 -2.48
CA ASP A 86 -8.91 9.76 -3.72
C ASP A 86 -8.48 11.23 -3.51
N VAL A 87 -7.43 11.43 -2.72
CA VAL A 87 -6.88 12.76 -2.37
C VAL A 87 -7.76 13.57 -1.39
N LEU A 88 -8.85 13.00 -0.87
CA LEU A 88 -9.71 13.60 0.15
C LEU A 88 -9.45 13.02 1.55
N PRO A 89 -9.42 13.85 2.62
CA PRO A 89 -9.15 13.37 3.98
C PRO A 89 -10.36 12.63 4.56
N THR A 90 -10.28 11.30 4.64
CA THR A 90 -11.41 10.42 4.99
C THR A 90 -11.47 10.07 6.47
N PHE A 91 -10.32 9.90 7.13
CA PHE A 91 -10.28 9.51 8.54
C PHE A 91 -9.88 10.70 9.42
N ARG A 92 -10.82 11.17 10.24
CA ARG A 92 -10.63 12.22 11.25
C ARG A 92 -11.37 11.85 12.54
N GLY A 93 -10.83 12.26 13.69
CA GLY A 93 -11.45 12.04 15.00
C GLY A 93 -11.70 10.56 15.29
N LEU A 94 -12.91 10.20 15.71
CA LEU A 94 -13.31 8.82 16.03
C LEU A 94 -13.21 7.86 14.83
N ASN A 95 -13.23 8.38 13.61
CA ASN A 95 -13.13 7.55 12.40
C ASN A 95 -11.70 7.00 12.17
N LEU A 96 -10.68 7.51 12.87
CA LEU A 96 -9.31 6.97 12.82
C LEU A 96 -9.18 5.59 13.46
N THR A 97 -10.09 5.26 14.38
CA THR A 97 -10.05 4.06 15.23
C THR A 97 -10.94 2.94 14.71
N TYR A 98 -11.99 3.28 13.95
CA TYR A 98 -12.95 2.31 13.42
C TYR A 98 -13.02 2.28 11.89
N GLY A 99 -12.54 3.32 11.21
CA GLY A 99 -12.80 3.52 9.79
C GLY A 99 -12.14 2.49 8.86
N LEU A 100 -11.01 1.90 9.26
CA LEU A 100 -10.28 0.93 8.45
C LEU A 100 -10.89 -0.47 8.45
N ASN A 101 -11.64 -0.81 9.49
CA ASN A 101 -12.38 -2.06 9.54
C ASN A 101 -13.58 -2.05 8.57
N SER A 102 -14.03 -0.87 8.15
CA SER A 102 -15.19 -0.69 7.28
C SER A 102 -14.86 -0.62 5.79
N ILE A 103 -13.58 -0.56 5.40
CA ILE A 103 -13.18 -0.54 3.99
C ILE A 103 -12.86 -1.98 3.52
N PRO A 104 -13.60 -2.51 2.54
CA PRO A 104 -13.24 -3.77 1.89
C PRO A 104 -11.95 -3.61 1.10
N GLY A 105 -10.98 -4.49 1.32
CA GLY A 105 -9.73 -4.55 0.53
C GLY A 105 -9.90 -4.59 -1.01
N PRO A 106 -10.93 -5.26 -1.56
CA PRO A 106 -11.15 -5.29 -3.01
C PRO A 106 -11.48 -3.94 -3.67
N TRP A 107 -11.90 -2.94 -2.89
CA TRP A 107 -12.20 -1.61 -3.41
C TRP A 107 -10.99 -0.71 -3.49
N ILE A 108 -9.78 -1.21 -3.27
CA ILE A 108 -8.56 -0.41 -3.25
C ILE A 108 -7.65 -0.86 -4.38
N GLU A 109 -7.41 0.04 -5.32
CA GLU A 109 -6.49 -0.19 -6.43
C GLU A 109 -5.02 -0.11 -5.97
N SER A 110 -4.69 0.92 -5.19
CA SER A 110 -3.32 1.10 -4.71
C SER A 110 -3.23 2.02 -3.50
N ILE A 111 -2.22 1.78 -2.67
CA ILE A 111 -1.91 2.59 -1.51
C ILE A 111 -0.51 3.16 -1.64
N LYS A 112 -0.41 4.47 -1.44
CA LYS A 112 0.84 5.21 -1.54
C LYS A 112 1.15 5.84 -0.19
N ILE A 113 2.27 5.48 0.40
CA ILE A 113 2.73 6.01 1.67
C ILE A 113 3.87 6.98 1.38
N ARG A 114 3.72 8.22 1.85
CA ARG A 114 4.68 9.31 1.62
C ARG A 114 5.12 9.88 2.95
N GLU A 115 6.43 10.05 3.09
CA GLU A 115 7.05 10.73 4.21
C GLU A 115 7.30 12.21 3.83
N LEU A 116 6.38 13.10 4.22
CA LEU A 116 6.31 14.50 3.77
C LEU A 116 5.98 15.44 4.94
N GLU A 117 6.93 15.72 5.84
CA GLU A 117 6.73 16.46 7.13
C GLU A 117 5.69 15.84 8.11
N VAL A 118 4.66 15.18 7.57
CA VAL A 118 3.59 14.38 8.17
C VAL A 118 3.51 13.11 7.32
N PHE A 119 3.31 11.94 7.94
CA PHE A 119 3.15 10.70 7.18
C PHE A 119 1.79 10.72 6.47
N GLN A 120 1.77 10.62 5.15
CA GLN A 120 0.54 10.63 4.35
C GLN A 120 0.34 9.28 3.65
N MET A 121 -0.80 8.66 3.91
CA MET A 121 -1.27 7.47 3.22
C MET A 121 -2.37 7.86 2.25
N VAL A 122 -2.17 7.64 0.96
CA VAL A 122 -3.17 7.89 -0.09
C VAL A 122 -3.68 6.55 -0.60
N MET A 123 -4.95 6.28 -0.35
CA MET A 123 -5.70 5.17 -0.90
C MET A 123 -6.39 5.65 -2.18
N ASN A 124 -6.16 4.94 -3.28
CA ASN A 124 -6.92 5.11 -4.51
C ASN A 124 -7.92 3.95 -4.57
N LEU A 125 -9.21 4.28 -4.69
CA LEU A 125 -10.26 3.29 -4.83
C LEU A 125 -10.36 2.79 -6.29
#